data_AF-A0A0D0CWD1-F1
#
_entry.id   AF-A0A0D0CWD1-F1
#
_cell.length_a   1.000
_cell.length_b   1.000
_cell.length_c   1.000
_cell.angle_alpha   90.00
_cell.angle_beta   90.00
_cell.angle_gamma   90.00
#
_symmetry.space_group_name_H-M   'P 1'
#
loop_
_entity.id
_entity.type
_entity.pdbx_description
1 polymer ?
#
loop_
_entity_poly.entity_id
_entity_poly.type
_entity_poly.pdbx_seq_one_letter_code
_entity_poly.pdbx_strand_id
1 'polypeptide(L)'
;GGCAHHLLHAAYTIAFIHLLQFDKVLKIQVHDTIFHERGMVLNMLFCKTHQNGDIKPYCLWALPQPEAHLCPTRAIADWIFTSSITSGFVSYIFQKITSGDHVMEGNVPMSSEQFLELFHNNILNVNEC
;
A
#
# COMPACT_ATOMS: atom_id res chain seq x y z
N GLY A 1 16.31 -6.08 7.47
CA GLY A 1 15.44 -4.93 7.17
C GLY A 1 14.63 -5.28 5.96
N GLY A 2 13.36 -5.57 6.15
CA GLY A 2 12.43 -5.99 5.10
C GLY A 2 11.10 -5.25 5.13
N CYS A 3 10.66 -4.67 6.25
CA CYS A 3 9.34 -4.04 6.34
C CYS A 3 9.25 -2.81 5.42
N ALA A 4 10.27 -1.95 5.42
CA ALA A 4 10.32 -0.79 4.51
C ALA A 4 10.27 -1.20 3.04
N HIS A 5 10.94 -2.29 2.66
CA HIS A 5 10.93 -2.79 1.28
C HIS A 5 9.54 -3.28 0.85
N HIS A 6 8.88 -4.11 1.67
CA HIS A 6 7.54 -4.60 1.36
C HIS A 6 6.50 -3.47 1.34
N LEU A 7 6.62 -2.49 2.25
CA LEU A 7 5.78 -1.30 2.26
C LEU A 7 5.93 -0.50 0.96
N LEU A 8 7.16 -0.20 0.56
CA LEU A 8 7.44 0.59 -0.65
C LEU A 8 6.97 -0.16 -1.90
N HIS A 9 7.22 -1.46 -1.98
CA HIS A 9 6.78 -2.30 -3.09
C HIS A 9 5.25 -2.33 -3.23
N ALA A 10 4.52 -2.49 -2.11
CA ALA A 10 3.07 -2.40 -2.09
C ALA A 10 2.57 -1.01 -2.53
N ALA A 11 3.20 0.06 -2.03
CA ALA A 11 2.83 1.43 -2.42
C ALA A 11 3.06 1.70 -3.91
N TYR A 12 4.20 1.27 -4.46
CA TYR A 12 4.55 1.45 -5.87
C TYR A 12 3.60 0.70 -6.80
N THR A 13 3.30 -0.57 -6.50
CA THR A 13 2.43 -1.39 -7.36
C THR A 13 1.00 -0.86 -7.41
N ILE A 14 0.45 -0.39 -6.28
CA ILE A 14 -0.86 0.28 -6.25
C ILE A 14 -0.85 1.58 -7.04
N ALA A 15 0.14 2.44 -6.77
CA ALA A 15 0.26 3.74 -7.43
C ALA A 15 0.39 3.57 -8.95
N PHE A 16 1.21 2.61 -9.39
CA PHE A 16 1.50 2.36 -10.78
C PHE A 16 0.27 1.84 -11.55
N ILE A 17 -0.42 0.82 -11.02
CA ILE A 17 -1.55 0.20 -11.74
C ILE A 17 -2.77 1.11 -11.82
N HIS A 18 -2.98 1.96 -10.81
CA HIS A 18 -4.14 2.87 -10.77
C HIS A 18 -3.81 4.32 -11.08
N LEU A 19 -2.55 4.63 -11.41
CA LEU A 19 -2.06 5.99 -11.63
C LEU A 19 -2.43 6.93 -10.47
N LEU A 20 -2.35 6.41 -9.24
CA LEU A 20 -2.68 7.16 -8.03
C LEU A 20 -1.48 7.94 -7.53
N GLN A 21 -1.74 9.18 -7.09
CA GLN A 21 -0.78 9.96 -6.31
C GLN A 21 -0.52 9.27 -4.97
N PHE A 22 0.73 9.26 -4.50
CA PHE A 22 1.11 8.60 -3.25
C PHE A 22 0.34 9.13 -2.04
N ASP A 23 0.00 10.43 -1.99
CA ASP A 23 -0.83 10.99 -0.92
C ASP A 23 -2.20 10.32 -0.77
N LYS A 24 -2.74 9.76 -1.87
CA LYS A 24 -3.98 8.97 -1.84
C LYS A 24 -3.72 7.53 -1.42
N VAL A 25 -2.61 6.96 -1.88
CA VAL A 25 -2.20 5.58 -1.53
C VAL A 25 -1.94 5.46 -0.03
N LEU A 26 -1.21 6.40 0.56
CA LEU A 26 -0.87 6.40 1.99
C LEU A 26 -2.09 6.56 2.91
N LYS A 27 -3.23 7.01 2.38
CA LYS A 27 -4.50 7.16 3.10
C LYS A 27 -5.39 5.92 3.04
N ILE A 28 -5.00 4.89 2.30
CA ILE A 28 -5.79 3.65 2.18
C ILE A 28 -5.89 2.97 3.53
N GLN A 29 -7.11 2.62 3.92
CA GLN A 29 -7.39 1.86 5.13
C GLN A 29 -7.76 0.42 4.82
N VAL A 30 -7.65 -0.46 5.80
CA VAL A 30 -7.95 -1.90 5.66
C VAL A 30 -9.40 -2.12 5.22
N HIS A 31 -10.36 -1.34 5.73
CA HIS A 31 -11.76 -1.46 5.29
C HIS A 31 -12.03 -0.99 3.85
N ASP A 32 -11.11 -0.22 3.27
CA ASP A 32 -11.18 0.11 1.85
C ASP A 32 -10.78 -1.10 0.98
N THR A 33 -10.17 -2.14 1.57
CA THR A 33 -9.73 -3.34 0.85
C THR A 33 -10.60 -4.55 1.16
N ILE A 34 -10.99 -5.29 0.12
CA ILE A 34 -11.71 -6.56 0.23
C ILE A 34 -10.93 -7.60 -0.56
N PHE A 35 -10.41 -8.62 0.11
CA PHE A 35 -9.71 -9.73 -0.55
C PHE A 35 -10.69 -10.80 -1.04
N HIS A 36 -10.38 -11.36 -2.20
CA HIS A 36 -11.13 -12.46 -2.82
C HIS A 36 -10.15 -13.52 -3.34
N GLU A 37 -10.65 -14.69 -3.72
CA GLU A 37 -9.83 -15.83 -4.16
C GLU A 37 -8.87 -15.50 -5.32
N ARG A 38 -9.23 -14.54 -6.18
CA ARG A 38 -8.47 -14.19 -7.39
C ARG A 38 -7.81 -12.81 -7.34
N GLY A 39 -7.94 -12.07 -6.24
CA GLY A 39 -7.58 -10.66 -6.24
C GLY A 39 -7.99 -9.90 -4.99
N MET A 40 -8.02 -8.57 -5.11
CA MET A 40 -8.61 -7.69 -4.12
C MET A 40 -9.41 -6.57 -4.80
N VAL A 41 -10.35 -6.00 -4.06
CA VAL A 41 -11.09 -4.81 -4.46
C VAL A 41 -10.66 -3.67 -3.55
N LEU A 42 -10.36 -2.52 -4.15
CA LEU A 42 -10.03 -1.29 -3.46
C LEU A 42 -11.16 -0.26 -3.64
N ASN A 43 -11.89 -0.02 -2.57
CA ASN A 43 -12.98 0.95 -2.47
C ASN A 43 -12.43 2.34 -2.14
N MET A 44 -12.03 3.09 -3.17
CA MET A 44 -11.52 4.46 -2.98
C MET A 44 -12.67 5.46 -2.78
N LEU A 45 -13.18 5.60 -1.55
CA LEU A 45 -14.21 6.60 -1.22
C LEU A 45 -13.76 8.06 -1.48
N PHE A 46 -12.45 8.30 -1.61
CA PHE A 46 -11.85 9.62 -1.83
C PHE A 46 -11.91 10.13 -3.28
N CYS A 47 -12.27 9.28 -4.25
CA CYS A 47 -12.34 9.66 -5.67
C CYS A 47 -13.74 10.17 -6.08
N LYS A 48 -14.46 10.86 -5.19
CA LYS A 48 -15.73 11.52 -5.54
C LYS A 48 -15.48 12.68 -6.52
N THR A 49 -15.57 12.40 -7.81
CA THR A 49 -15.62 13.42 -8.87
C THR A 49 -17.01 13.64 -9.43
N HIS A 50 -18.06 13.04 -8.87
CA HIS A 50 -19.41 13.19 -9.43
C HIS A 50 -20.45 13.52 -8.36
N GLN A 51 -21.19 14.62 -8.58
CA GLN A 51 -22.30 15.05 -7.72
C GLN A 51 -23.47 14.05 -7.72
N ASN A 52 -23.51 13.09 -8.68
CA ASN A 52 -24.58 12.12 -8.85
C ASN A 52 -24.11 10.69 -9.24
N GLY A 53 -22.82 10.34 -9.12
CA GLY A 53 -22.27 9.09 -9.69
C GLY A 53 -21.81 8.08 -8.63
N ASP A 54 -22.27 6.84 -8.77
CA ASP A 54 -21.81 5.71 -7.96
C ASP A 54 -20.29 5.61 -7.93
N ILE A 55 -19.73 5.35 -6.73
CA ILE A 55 -18.30 5.17 -6.53
C ILE A 55 -17.93 3.82 -7.14
N LYS A 56 -17.20 3.84 -8.27
CA LYS A 56 -16.72 2.60 -8.90
C LYS A 56 -15.49 2.08 -8.16
N PRO A 57 -15.53 0.86 -7.60
CA PRO A 57 -14.38 0.27 -6.94
C PRO A 57 -13.34 -0.19 -7.96
N TYR A 58 -12.09 -0.26 -7.51
CA TYR A 58 -10.98 -0.76 -8.33
C TYR A 58 -10.75 -2.25 -8.08
N CYS A 59 -10.95 -3.08 -9.10
CA CYS A 59 -10.69 -4.51 -9.00
C CYS A 59 -9.24 -4.81 -9.40
N LEU A 60 -8.46 -5.32 -8.44
CA LEU A 60 -7.08 -5.77 -8.62
C LEU A 60 -7.03 -7.28 -8.70
N TRP A 61 -6.77 -7.80 -9.90
CA TRP A 61 -6.58 -9.23 -10.08
C TRP A 61 -5.13 -9.63 -9.80
N ALA A 62 -4.95 -10.85 -9.28
CA ALA A 62 -3.63 -11.42 -9.15
C ALA A 62 -3.00 -11.62 -10.53
N LEU A 63 -1.83 -11.02 -10.77
CA LEU A 63 -1.11 -11.15 -12.03
C LEU A 63 -0.49 -12.55 -12.15
N PRO A 64 -0.23 -13.05 -13.38
CA PRO A 64 0.42 -14.35 -13.57
C PRO A 64 1.83 -14.38 -12.95
N GLN A 65 2.39 -15.59 -12.78
CA GLN A 65 3.69 -15.77 -12.12
C GLN A 65 4.86 -14.98 -12.74
N PRO A 66 4.99 -14.86 -14.07
CA PRO A 66 6.06 -14.05 -14.66
C PRO A 66 6.03 -12.57 -14.24
N GLU A 67 4.84 -12.06 -13.92
CA GLU A 67 4.59 -10.67 -13.53
C GLU A 67 4.33 -10.54 -12.02
N ALA A 68 4.70 -11.56 -11.23
CA ALA A 68 4.41 -11.58 -9.80
C ALA A 68 4.98 -10.38 -9.04
N HIS A 69 6.15 -9.89 -9.46
CA HIS A 69 6.80 -8.71 -8.91
C HIS A 69 6.06 -7.40 -9.20
N LEU A 70 5.11 -7.37 -10.14
CA LEU A 70 4.25 -6.21 -10.40
C LEU A 70 2.87 -6.35 -9.76
N CYS A 71 2.59 -7.49 -9.11
CA CYS A 71 1.25 -7.81 -8.64
C CYS A 71 0.92 -7.04 -7.34
N PRO A 72 -0.05 -6.11 -7.37
CA PRO A 72 -0.40 -5.30 -6.20
C PRO A 72 -1.09 -6.14 -5.13
N THR A 73 -1.91 -7.12 -5.54
CA THR A 73 -2.56 -8.05 -4.62
C THR A 73 -1.54 -8.83 -3.80
N ARG A 74 -0.48 -9.35 -4.43
CA ARG A 74 0.60 -10.08 -3.73
C ARG A 74 1.41 -9.13 -2.85
N ALA A 75 1.85 -8.00 -3.39
CA ALA A 75 2.65 -7.04 -2.63
C ALA A 75 1.94 -6.54 -1.36
N ILE A 76 0.63 -6.28 -1.43
CA ILE A 76 -0.16 -5.86 -0.26
C ILE A 76 -0.37 -7.01 0.72
N ALA A 77 -0.65 -8.22 0.24
CA ALA A 77 -0.78 -9.38 1.11
C ALA A 77 0.53 -9.65 1.87
N ASP A 78 1.67 -9.59 1.17
CA ASP A 78 3.00 -9.75 1.77
C ASP A 78 3.29 -8.63 2.77
N TRP A 79 2.92 -7.38 2.45
CA TRP A 79 3.04 -6.26 3.38
C TRP A 79 2.18 -6.46 4.63
N ILE A 80 0.90 -6.79 4.51
CA ILE A 80 0.00 -7.03 5.64
C ILE A 80 0.52 -8.16 6.53
N PHE A 81 1.02 -9.24 5.91
CA PHE A 81 1.59 -10.38 6.62
C PHE A 81 2.85 -10.00 7.40
N THR A 82 3.79 -9.30 6.76
CA THR A 82 5.09 -8.93 7.37
C THR A 82 4.96 -7.83 8.41
N SER A 83 4.07 -6.86 8.20
CA SER A 83 3.83 -5.74 9.12
C SER A 83 3.10 -6.14 10.40
N SER A 84 2.55 -7.36 10.46
CA SER A 84 1.74 -7.84 11.61
C SER A 84 0.65 -6.83 12.02
N ILE A 85 0.07 -6.12 11.05
CA ILE A 85 -1.04 -5.18 11.30
C ILE A 85 -2.23 -6.01 11.82
N THR A 86 -2.37 -6.04 13.15
CA THR A 86 -3.40 -6.76 13.91
C THR A 86 -4.55 -5.85 14.31
N SER A 87 -4.47 -4.56 13.97
CA SER A 87 -5.32 -3.49 14.49
C SER A 87 -6.61 -3.33 13.67
N GLY A 88 -7.66 -4.05 14.06
CA GLY A 88 -9.07 -3.68 13.87
C GLY A 88 -9.58 -3.39 12.45
N PHE A 89 -10.89 -3.23 12.32
CA PHE A 89 -11.54 -2.88 11.04
C PHE A 89 -11.19 -1.46 10.54
N VAL A 90 -10.49 -0.63 11.33
CA VAL A 90 -10.26 0.80 11.06
C VAL A 90 -8.78 1.13 11.28
N SER A 91 -7.90 0.58 10.44
CA SER A 91 -6.47 0.91 10.44
C SER A 91 -5.95 1.24 9.05
N TYR A 92 -4.96 2.14 8.98
CA TYR A 92 -4.23 2.44 7.75
C TYR A 92 -3.38 1.25 7.33
N ILE A 93 -3.34 0.97 6.03
CA ILE A 93 -2.45 -0.05 5.46
C ILE A 93 -1.00 0.45 5.52
N PHE A 94 -0.78 1.71 5.17
CA PHE A 94 0.55 2.33 5.12
C PHE A 94 0.81 3.10 6.41
N GLN A 95 1.21 2.39 7.45
CA GLN A 95 1.54 2.98 8.74
C GLN A 95 3.00 3.45 8.79
N LYS A 96 3.24 4.45 9.63
CA LYS A 96 4.58 4.97 9.91
C LYS A 96 5.51 3.85 10.37
N ILE A 97 6.70 3.75 9.76
CA ILE A 97 7.78 2.86 10.19
C ILE A 97 8.71 3.62 11.14
N THR A 98 9.13 3.02 12.24
CA THR A 98 10.11 3.58 13.19
C THR A 98 11.52 3.09 12.90
N SER A 99 12.51 3.71 13.54
CA SER A 99 13.89 3.21 13.52
C SER A 99 13.92 1.76 14.01
N GLY A 100 14.59 0.89 13.24
CA GLY A 100 14.57 -0.55 13.49
C GLY A 100 13.58 -1.34 12.63
N ASP A 101 12.92 -0.71 11.65
CA ASP A 101 12.08 -1.39 10.64
C ASP A 101 10.79 -2.01 11.22
N HIS A 102 10.26 -1.37 12.27
CA HIS A 102 9.01 -1.75 12.92
C HIS A 102 7.89 -0.78 12.56
N VAL A 103 6.65 -1.29 12.46
CA VAL A 103 5.47 -0.42 12.31
C VAL A 103 5.18 0.26 13.64
N MET A 104 4.93 1.57 13.61
CA MET A 104 4.60 2.35 14.80
C MET A 104 3.24 1.93 15.35
N GLU A 105 3.19 1.60 16.65
CA GLU A 105 1.93 1.35 17.33
C GLU A 105 1.06 2.63 17.36
N GLY A 106 -0.27 2.46 17.23
CA GLY A 106 -1.22 3.56 17.36
C GLY A 106 -1.90 4.02 16.06
N ASN A 107 -1.83 3.25 14.98
CA ASN A 107 -2.57 3.52 13.74
C ASN A 107 -2.30 4.91 13.13
N VAL A 108 -1.04 5.32 13.14
CA VAL A 108 -0.63 6.61 12.57
C VAL A 108 -0.23 6.38 11.11
N PRO A 109 -0.88 7.06 10.14
CA PRO A 109 -0.53 6.92 8.75
C PRO A 109 0.88 7.45 8.50
N MET A 110 1.56 6.84 7.55
CA MET A 110 2.83 7.36 7.05
C MET A 110 2.59 8.73 6.39
N SER A 111 3.42 9.72 6.73
CA SER A 111 3.38 11.02 6.06
C SER A 111 4.10 10.97 4.72
N SER A 112 3.77 11.89 3.82
CA SER A 112 4.41 11.97 2.51
C SER A 112 5.90 12.28 2.62
N GLU A 113 6.32 13.11 3.60
CA GLU A 113 7.73 13.41 3.85
C GLU A 113 8.50 12.16 4.27
N GLN A 114 7.93 11.35 5.16
CA GLN A 114 8.55 10.11 5.60
C GLN A 114 8.61 9.08 4.47
N PHE A 115 7.56 9.00 3.65
CA PHE A 115 7.56 8.15 2.47
C PHE A 115 8.66 8.55 1.49
N LEU A 116 8.84 9.86 1.24
CA LEU A 116 9.90 10.37 0.36
C LEU A 116 11.29 10.09 0.92
N GLU A 117 11.49 10.17 2.23
CA GLU A 117 12.75 9.80 2.88
C GLU A 117 13.06 8.31 2.66
N LEU A 118 12.08 7.42 2.89
CA LEU A 118 12.22 5.98 2.64
C LEU A 118 12.48 5.68 1.16
N PHE A 119 11.76 6.35 0.26
CA PHE A 119 11.95 6.26 -1.18
C PHE A 119 13.38 6.65 -1.58
N HIS A 120 13.87 7.79 -1.08
CA HIS A 120 15.21 8.26 -1.39
C HIS A 120 16.29 7.29 -0.88
N ASN A 121 16.13 6.80 0.36
CA ASN A 121 17.04 5.81 0.94
C ASN A 121 17.03 4.48 0.19
N ASN A 122 15.87 4.05 -0.33
CA ASN A 122 15.76 2.85 -1.15
C ASN A 122 16.54 3.01 -2.47
N ILE A 123 16.47 4.17 -3.12
CA ILE A 123 17.24 4.46 -4.35
C ILE A 123 18.75 4.47 -4.08
N LEU A 124 19.18 5.10 -2.98
CA LEU A 124 20.60 5.13 -2.63
C LEU A 124 21.16 3.72 -2.44
N ASN A 125 20.41 2.82 -1.79
CA ASN A 125 20.80 1.43 -1.59
C ASN A 125 20.98 0.66 -2.92
N VAL A 126 20.10 0.91 -3.91
CA VAL A 126 20.21 0.29 -5.25
C VAL A 126 21.50 0.70 -5.97
N ASN A 127 22.00 1.92 -5.72
CA ASN A 127 23.24 2.43 -6.34
C ASN A 127 24.52 1.95 -5.64
N GLU A 128 24.42 1.27 -4.50
CA GLU A 128 25.56 0.72 -3.75
C GLU A 128 25.81 -0.78 -4.04
N CYS A 129 25.05 -1.38 -4.98
CA CYS A 129 25.30 -2.70 -5.55
C CYS A 129 26.06 -2.63 -6.87
#